data_AF-A0A2G9MCM8-F1
#
_entry.id   AF-A0A2G9MCM8-F1
#
_cell.length_a   1.000
_cell.length_b   1.000
_cell.length_c   1.000
_cell.angle_alpha   90.00
_cell.angle_beta   90.00
_cell.angle_gamma   90.00
#
_symmetry.space_group_name_H-M   'P 1'
#
loop_
_entity.id
_entity.type
_entity.pdbx_description
1 polymer ?
#
loop_
_entity_poly.entity_id
_entity_poly.type
_entity_poly.pdbx_seq_one_letter_code
_entity_poly.pdbx_strand_id
1 'polypeptide(L)'
;MSFTEQSRINTLSELEDIIMEILHPTEEKIKQLGECQDENQTVLIVKEIQDQTYHLAKQINSLIRGYITTGDSIPERRQKVYQILVDLVSKVDEDHEHLRRVSDYAGLLGRLHIEEHQVEYPNYDPKTYEGDIAKATFLHDLGKICLPRSLLNSDQTFAENSPQKQILRFHVACGPLILDLPNYITGKGGSKKTRITLTIDIAGFHHWPEYSSDSETLCPEKQPPQNRRHLAASIVKIVDVLDARTSNRHHHREEAFDQVTDEIIQNNSPYQLFDTEIIKTFAKHREKFKNLYLKSHSTTTLS
;
A
#
# COMPACT_ATOMS: atom_id res chain seq x y z
N MET A 1 8.61 27.71 4.46
CA MET A 1 9.26 28.22 3.24
C MET A 1 8.27 28.12 2.10
N SER A 2 7.99 29.22 1.39
CA SER A 2 7.17 29.19 0.18
C SER A 2 7.97 28.54 -0.95
N PHE A 3 7.56 27.34 -1.38
CA PHE A 3 8.07 26.71 -2.60
C PHE A 3 7.54 27.50 -3.82
N THR A 4 8.10 28.69 -4.04
CA THR A 4 7.82 29.57 -5.19
C THR A 4 8.96 29.60 -6.20
N GLU A 5 9.94 28.71 -6.09
CA GLU A 5 10.88 28.44 -7.17
C GLU A 5 10.74 26.98 -7.59
N GLN A 6 10.13 26.77 -8.76
CA GLN A 6 10.26 25.53 -9.51
C GLN A 6 11.74 25.39 -9.91
N SER A 7 12.58 24.89 -8.99
CA SER A 7 13.83 24.27 -9.40
C SER A 7 13.43 23.13 -10.34
N ARG A 8 13.94 23.17 -11.58
CA ARG A 8 13.77 22.06 -12.50
C ARG A 8 14.50 20.87 -11.88
N ILE A 9 13.76 19.92 -11.31
CA ILE A 9 14.30 18.65 -10.87
C ILE A 9 14.75 17.92 -12.13
N ASN A 10 16.06 17.86 -12.34
CA ASN A 10 16.65 17.36 -13.58
C ASN A 10 17.17 15.95 -13.42
N THR A 11 17.43 15.51 -12.18
CA THR A 11 17.96 14.19 -11.88
C THR A 11 17.07 13.39 -10.93
N LEU A 12 17.30 12.08 -10.90
CA LEU A 12 16.62 11.14 -10.02
C LEU A 12 17.00 11.36 -8.55
N SER A 13 18.29 11.62 -8.30
CA SER A 13 18.83 11.85 -6.96
C SER A 13 18.23 13.11 -6.33
N GLU A 14 18.12 14.19 -7.10
CA GLU A 14 17.48 15.43 -6.62
C GLU A 14 16.01 15.21 -6.21
N LEU A 15 15.27 14.38 -6.94
CA LEU A 15 13.88 14.05 -6.57
C LEU A 15 13.83 13.26 -5.27
N GLU A 16 14.72 12.28 -5.11
CA GLU A 16 14.82 11.46 -3.91
C GLU A 16 15.20 12.30 -2.69
N ASP A 17 16.25 13.12 -2.81
CA ASP A 17 16.74 13.99 -1.73
C ASP A 17 15.66 14.98 -1.29
N ILE A 18 14.98 15.64 -2.24
CA ILE A 18 13.88 16.57 -1.94
C ILE A 18 12.73 15.84 -1.24
N ILE A 19 12.34 14.65 -1.72
CA ILE A 19 11.26 13.88 -1.07
C ILE A 19 11.64 13.56 0.36
N MET A 20 12.88 13.15 0.63
CA MET A 20 13.36 12.82 1.98
C MET A 20 13.40 14.05 2.90
N GLU A 21 13.80 15.22 2.40
CA GLU A 21 13.84 16.46 3.20
C GLU A 21 12.46 16.93 3.66
N ILE A 22 11.42 16.76 2.83
CA ILE A 22 10.06 17.24 3.15
C ILE A 22 9.27 16.32 4.10
N LEU A 23 9.80 15.14 4.47
CA LEU A 23 9.13 14.20 5.39
C LEU A 23 9.15 14.63 6.86
N HIS A 24 10.04 15.56 7.24
CA HIS A 24 10.35 15.89 8.65
C HIS A 24 9.30 16.63 9.51
N PRO A 25 8.37 17.46 8.99
CA PRO A 25 7.56 18.35 9.83
C PRO A 25 6.56 17.68 10.80
N THR A 26 6.20 16.42 10.59
CA THR A 26 5.14 15.75 11.38
C THR A 26 5.63 15.19 12.73
N GLU A 27 6.95 15.10 12.93
CA GLU A 27 7.56 14.52 14.14
C GLU A 27 7.30 15.34 15.41
N GLU A 28 7.40 16.67 15.32
CA GLU A 28 7.16 17.55 16.47
C GLU A 28 5.72 17.44 16.98
N LYS A 29 4.78 17.23 16.06
CA LYS A 29 3.35 17.10 16.38
C LYS A 29 3.02 15.76 17.02
N ILE A 30 3.68 14.67 16.61
CA ILE A 30 3.55 13.38 17.32
C ILE A 30 4.07 13.47 18.74
N LYS A 31 5.17 14.19 18.98
CA LYS A 31 5.64 14.42 20.35
C LYS A 31 4.61 15.19 21.18
N GLN A 32 4.03 16.25 20.62
CA GLN A 32 2.94 17.00 21.27
C GLN A 32 1.73 16.11 21.58
N LEU A 33 1.37 15.20 20.66
CA LEU A 33 0.29 14.25 20.85
C LEU A 33 0.56 13.31 22.05
N GLY A 34 1.79 12.82 22.20
CA GLY A 34 2.18 11.94 23.30
C GLY A 34 2.15 12.61 24.69
N GLU A 35 2.27 13.94 24.73
CA GLU A 35 2.23 14.74 25.96
C GLU A 35 0.83 15.30 26.28
N CYS A 36 -0.10 15.23 25.31
CA CYS A 36 -1.43 15.83 25.40
C CYS A 36 -2.37 14.98 26.27
N GLN A 37 -2.98 15.60 27.29
CA GLN A 37 -3.97 14.96 28.17
C GLN A 37 -5.41 15.40 27.91
N ASP A 38 -5.61 16.47 27.12
CA ASP A 38 -6.92 17.00 26.79
C ASP A 38 -7.47 16.35 25.51
N GLU A 39 -8.69 15.81 25.57
CA GLU A 39 -9.30 15.08 24.46
C GLU A 39 -9.58 15.99 23.25
N ASN A 40 -10.05 17.22 23.47
CA ASN A 40 -10.34 18.15 22.37
C ASN A 40 -9.06 18.59 21.67
N GLN A 41 -8.00 18.88 22.43
CA GLN A 41 -6.69 19.22 21.90
C GLN A 41 -6.05 18.04 21.17
N THR A 42 -6.26 16.80 21.65
CA THR A 42 -5.82 15.58 20.97
C THR A 42 -6.43 15.47 19.57
N VAL A 43 -7.74 15.68 19.45
CA VAL A 43 -8.45 15.66 18.14
C VAL A 43 -7.87 16.72 17.19
N LEU A 44 -7.60 17.93 17.69
CA LEU A 44 -7.00 18.99 16.88
C LEU A 44 -5.59 18.63 16.40
N ILE A 45 -4.75 18.07 17.27
CA ILE A 45 -3.38 17.65 16.92
C ILE A 45 -3.42 16.54 15.86
N VAL A 46 -4.28 15.53 16.02
CA VAL A 46 -4.46 14.45 15.03
C VAL A 46 -4.81 15.03 13.66
N LYS A 47 -5.77 15.96 13.62
CA LYS A 47 -6.19 16.61 12.37
C LYS A 47 -5.06 17.40 11.74
N GLU A 48 -4.29 18.15 12.52
CA GLU A 48 -3.12 18.89 12.02
C GLU A 48 -2.07 17.94 11.40
N ILE A 49 -1.82 16.79 12.03
CA ILE A 49 -0.90 15.77 11.49
C ILE A 49 -1.44 15.21 10.17
N GLN A 50 -2.73 14.88 10.12
CA GLN A 50 -3.37 14.38 8.89
C GLN A 50 -3.32 15.43 7.77
N ASP A 51 -3.62 16.69 8.05
CA ASP A 51 -3.54 17.79 7.08
C ASP A 51 -2.10 17.96 6.55
N GLN A 52 -1.10 17.93 7.43
CA GLN A 52 0.31 17.99 7.03
C GLN A 52 0.70 16.79 6.15
N THR A 53 0.31 15.58 6.54
CA THR A 53 0.54 14.34 5.80
C THR A 53 -0.10 14.40 4.41
N TYR A 54 -1.32 14.94 4.32
CA TYR A 54 -2.05 15.12 3.07
C TYR A 54 -1.38 16.15 2.15
N HIS A 55 -0.93 17.28 2.70
CA HIS A 55 -0.20 18.30 1.96
C HIS A 55 1.13 17.77 1.42
N LEU A 56 1.83 16.97 2.22
CA LEU A 56 3.06 16.29 1.83
C LEU A 56 2.82 15.33 0.65
N ALA A 57 1.77 14.50 0.70
CA ALA A 57 1.40 13.63 -0.41
C ALA A 57 1.16 14.41 -1.72
N LYS A 58 0.50 15.58 -1.63
CA LYS A 58 0.29 16.48 -2.79
C LYS A 58 1.60 17.09 -3.30
N GLN A 59 2.52 17.47 -2.42
CA GLN A 59 3.82 17.98 -2.81
C GLN A 59 4.61 16.92 -3.55
N ILE A 60 4.71 15.70 -3.01
CA ILE A 60 5.37 14.56 -3.67
C ILE A 60 4.76 14.32 -5.05
N ASN A 61 3.42 14.28 -5.15
CA ASN A 61 2.73 14.13 -6.44
C ASN A 61 3.14 15.24 -7.44
N SER A 62 3.17 16.49 -7.01
CA SER A 62 3.55 17.64 -7.85
C SER A 62 5.01 17.56 -8.32
N LEU A 63 5.92 17.14 -7.43
CA LEU A 63 7.34 16.95 -7.74
C LEU A 63 7.52 15.86 -8.80
N ILE A 64 6.87 14.69 -8.63
CA ILE A 64 7.00 13.64 -9.64
C ILE A 64 6.37 14.13 -10.94
N ARG A 65 5.19 14.77 -10.95
CA ARG A 65 4.58 15.34 -12.17
C ARG A 65 5.52 16.27 -12.91
N GLY A 66 6.26 17.14 -12.21
CA GLY A 66 7.29 18.00 -12.79
C GLY A 66 8.43 17.20 -13.43
N TYR A 67 8.98 16.20 -12.73
CA TYR A 67 10.04 15.35 -13.27
C TYR A 67 9.59 14.55 -14.51
N ILE A 68 8.33 14.16 -14.58
CA ILE A 68 7.78 13.33 -15.66
C ILE A 68 7.61 14.09 -16.95
N THR A 69 7.16 15.33 -16.82
CA THR A 69 6.75 16.18 -17.94
C THR A 69 7.92 16.91 -18.60
N THR A 70 9.13 16.75 -18.06
CA THR A 70 10.37 17.31 -18.62
C THR A 70 11.10 16.25 -19.47
N GLY A 71 11.72 16.64 -20.60
CA GLY A 71 12.63 15.80 -21.41
C GLY A 71 12.00 14.83 -22.44
N ASP A 72 12.86 14.01 -23.08
CA ASP A 72 12.56 13.38 -24.38
C ASP A 72 11.95 11.96 -24.33
N SER A 73 12.07 11.18 -23.24
CA SER A 73 11.51 9.80 -23.13
C SER A 73 10.65 9.60 -21.87
N ILE A 74 9.33 9.76 -22.05
CA ILE A 74 8.33 9.56 -20.99
C ILE A 74 8.34 8.13 -20.40
N PRO A 75 8.40 7.03 -21.20
CA PRO A 75 8.37 5.68 -20.64
C PRO A 75 9.55 5.33 -19.73
N GLU A 76 10.75 5.82 -20.05
CA GLU A 76 11.94 5.58 -19.21
C GLU A 76 11.84 6.32 -17.88
N ARG A 77 11.37 7.57 -17.89
CA ARG A 77 11.14 8.35 -16.67
C ARG A 77 10.07 7.70 -15.78
N ARG A 78 9.01 7.16 -16.39
CA ARG A 78 7.96 6.36 -15.71
C ARG A 78 8.54 5.18 -14.95
N GLN A 79 9.38 4.40 -15.61
CA GLN A 79 10.04 3.26 -14.97
C GLN A 79 10.97 3.70 -13.84
N LYS A 80 11.72 4.79 -14.03
CA LYS A 80 12.62 5.32 -13.00
C LYS A 80 11.87 5.81 -11.75
N VAL A 81 10.77 6.55 -11.90
CA VAL A 81 9.97 6.97 -10.73
C VAL A 81 9.30 5.78 -10.08
N TYR A 82 8.79 4.81 -10.85
CA TYR A 82 8.28 3.58 -10.24
C TYR A 82 9.34 2.94 -9.35
N GLN A 83 10.59 2.84 -9.81
CA GLN A 83 11.69 2.31 -9.01
C GLN A 83 11.94 3.15 -7.75
N ILE A 84 12.01 4.48 -7.84
CA ILE A 84 12.16 5.34 -6.65
C ILE A 84 11.02 5.09 -5.66
N LEU A 85 9.77 5.04 -6.13
CA LEU A 85 8.63 4.85 -5.25
C LEU A 85 8.72 3.51 -4.52
N VAL A 86 9.11 2.43 -5.22
CA VAL A 86 9.36 1.13 -4.59
C VAL A 86 10.51 1.20 -3.58
N ASP A 87 11.60 1.88 -3.91
CA ASP A 87 12.75 2.03 -3.01
C ASP A 87 12.38 2.85 -1.76
N LEU A 88 11.56 3.89 -1.91
CA LEU A 88 11.02 4.69 -0.79
C LEU A 88 10.08 3.87 0.10
N VAL A 89 9.15 3.11 -0.49
CA VAL A 89 8.29 2.19 0.27
C VAL A 89 9.16 1.22 1.04
N SER A 90 10.15 0.64 0.40
CA SER A 90 11.02 -0.35 1.03
C SER A 90 11.88 0.20 2.17
N LYS A 91 12.18 1.49 2.19
CA LYS A 91 12.89 2.14 3.30
C LYS A 91 11.97 2.39 4.51
N VAL A 92 10.68 2.58 4.26
CA VAL A 92 9.71 2.81 5.33
C VAL A 92 9.12 1.52 5.87
N ASP A 93 9.00 0.52 5.01
CA ASP A 93 8.54 -0.83 5.34
C ASP A 93 9.69 -1.64 5.94
N GLU A 94 9.41 -2.46 6.95
CA GLU A 94 10.45 -3.07 7.79
C GLU A 94 11.16 -4.26 7.13
N ASP A 95 10.63 -4.77 6.02
CA ASP A 95 11.12 -5.99 5.38
C ASP A 95 11.03 -5.92 3.84
N HIS A 96 12.17 -5.77 3.15
CA HIS A 96 12.22 -5.85 1.68
C HIS A 96 11.66 -7.17 1.13
N GLU A 97 11.80 -8.26 1.89
CA GLU A 97 11.27 -9.57 1.48
C GLU A 97 9.75 -9.63 1.61
N HIS A 98 9.13 -8.82 2.48
CA HIS A 98 7.67 -8.70 2.58
C HIS A 98 7.08 -8.23 1.24
N LEU A 99 7.59 -7.14 0.66
CA LEU A 99 7.11 -6.65 -0.63
C LEU A 99 7.18 -7.72 -1.72
N ARG A 100 8.25 -8.52 -1.74
CA ARG A 100 8.43 -9.62 -2.68
C ARG A 100 7.43 -10.75 -2.43
N ARG A 101 7.26 -11.19 -1.18
CA ARG A 101 6.34 -12.28 -0.81
C ARG A 101 4.89 -11.91 -1.11
N VAL A 102 4.45 -10.71 -0.73
CA VAL A 102 3.10 -10.22 -1.03
C VAL A 102 2.89 -10.07 -2.53
N SER A 103 3.88 -9.59 -3.29
CA SER A 103 3.83 -9.55 -4.76
C SER A 103 3.62 -10.95 -5.36
N ASP A 104 4.41 -11.94 -4.93
CA ASP A 104 4.33 -13.32 -5.42
C ASP A 104 2.98 -13.96 -5.10
N TYR A 105 2.50 -13.79 -3.86
CA TYR A 105 1.18 -14.29 -3.44
C TYR A 105 0.04 -13.59 -4.20
N ALA A 106 0.08 -12.27 -4.36
CA ALA A 106 -0.93 -11.50 -5.08
C ALA A 106 -1.01 -11.90 -6.56
N GLY A 107 0.16 -12.07 -7.21
CA GLY A 107 0.24 -12.57 -8.58
C GLY A 107 -0.41 -13.94 -8.72
N LEU A 108 -0.06 -14.89 -7.83
CA LEU A 108 -0.64 -16.23 -7.82
C LEU A 108 -2.16 -16.19 -7.61
N LEU A 109 -2.64 -15.51 -6.57
CA LEU A 109 -4.06 -15.46 -6.23
C LEU A 109 -4.87 -14.78 -7.34
N GLY A 110 -4.36 -13.67 -7.87
CA GLY A 110 -4.98 -12.95 -8.98
C GLY A 110 -5.11 -13.81 -10.22
N ARG A 111 -4.05 -14.52 -10.63
CA ARG A 111 -4.12 -15.42 -11.78
C ARG A 111 -5.17 -16.50 -11.59
N LEU A 112 -5.12 -17.21 -10.46
CA LEU A 112 -6.03 -18.32 -10.16
C LEU A 112 -7.49 -17.84 -10.11
N HIS A 113 -7.74 -16.67 -9.54
CA HIS A 113 -9.09 -16.12 -9.46
C HIS A 113 -9.66 -15.79 -10.85
N ILE A 114 -8.87 -15.13 -11.70
CA ILE A 114 -9.28 -14.83 -13.08
C ILE A 114 -9.51 -16.13 -13.89
N GLU A 115 -8.63 -17.13 -13.76
CA GLU A 115 -8.78 -18.44 -14.41
C GLU A 115 -10.11 -19.13 -14.04
N GLU A 116 -10.51 -19.07 -12.76
CA GLU A 116 -11.73 -19.71 -12.26
C GLU A 116 -13.01 -18.93 -12.58
N HIS A 117 -12.91 -17.60 -12.71
CA HIS A 117 -14.03 -16.70 -12.92
C HIS A 117 -13.96 -16.01 -14.29
N GLN A 118 -13.42 -16.70 -15.31
CA GLN A 118 -13.17 -16.13 -16.64
C GLN A 118 -14.43 -15.55 -17.30
N VAL A 119 -15.62 -16.08 -16.97
CA VAL A 119 -16.92 -15.57 -17.44
C VAL A 119 -17.22 -14.17 -16.87
N GLU A 120 -16.83 -13.90 -15.63
CA GLU A 120 -17.00 -12.61 -14.95
C GLU A 120 -15.91 -11.60 -15.35
N TYR A 121 -14.73 -12.11 -15.72
CA TYR A 121 -13.55 -11.33 -16.11
C TYR A 121 -13.09 -11.61 -17.55
N PRO A 122 -13.97 -11.54 -18.57
CA PRO A 122 -13.66 -12.00 -19.93
C PRO A 122 -12.58 -11.16 -20.63
N ASN A 123 -12.32 -9.95 -20.13
CA ASN A 123 -11.33 -9.03 -20.68
C ASN A 123 -9.95 -9.12 -20.01
N TYR A 124 -9.81 -9.95 -18.98
CA TYR A 124 -8.54 -10.17 -18.31
C TYR A 124 -7.91 -11.47 -18.81
N ASP A 125 -6.72 -11.34 -19.41
CA ASP A 125 -5.82 -12.48 -19.59
C ASP A 125 -5.17 -12.80 -18.24
N PRO A 126 -5.28 -14.04 -17.73
CA PRO A 126 -4.78 -14.38 -16.40
C PRO A 126 -3.29 -14.09 -16.17
N LYS A 127 -2.44 -14.35 -17.18
CA LYS A 127 -0.99 -14.10 -17.09
C LYS A 127 -0.66 -12.61 -17.10
N THR A 128 -1.37 -11.83 -17.90
CA THR A 128 -1.23 -10.38 -17.92
C THR A 128 -1.69 -9.79 -16.59
N TYR A 129 -2.80 -10.29 -16.03
CA TYR A 129 -3.29 -9.87 -14.73
C TYR A 129 -2.30 -10.21 -13.60
N GLU A 130 -1.75 -11.43 -13.59
CA GLU A 130 -0.68 -11.86 -12.67
C GLU A 130 0.48 -10.86 -12.64
N GLY A 131 1.01 -10.51 -13.81
CA GLY A 131 2.13 -9.58 -13.92
C GLY A 131 1.77 -8.12 -13.59
N ASP A 132 0.53 -7.71 -13.82
CA ASP A 132 0.04 -6.37 -13.50
C ASP A 132 -0.20 -6.21 -12.00
N ILE A 133 -0.87 -7.17 -11.35
CA ILE A 133 -1.16 -7.11 -9.91
C ILE A 133 0.13 -7.25 -9.09
N ALA A 134 1.01 -8.20 -9.43
CA ALA A 134 2.29 -8.37 -8.73
C ALA A 134 3.11 -7.07 -8.68
N LYS A 135 3.18 -6.34 -9.80
CA LYS A 135 3.87 -5.04 -9.87
C LYS A 135 3.14 -3.92 -9.12
N ALA A 136 1.81 -3.93 -9.14
CA ALA A 136 1.01 -2.92 -8.45
C ALA A 136 1.12 -3.05 -6.93
N THR A 137 1.23 -4.28 -6.41
CA THR A 137 1.33 -4.60 -4.99
C THR A 137 2.55 -4.00 -4.30
N PHE A 138 3.68 -3.80 -4.99
CA PHE A 138 4.87 -3.16 -4.40
C PHE A 138 4.61 -1.75 -3.83
N LEU A 139 3.53 -1.09 -4.25
CA LEU A 139 3.19 0.26 -3.82
C LEU A 139 1.94 0.30 -2.94
N HIS A 140 1.47 -0.83 -2.41
CA HIS A 140 0.28 -0.88 -1.55
C HIS A 140 0.42 0.03 -0.33
N ASP A 141 1.61 0.06 0.26
CA ASP A 141 1.95 0.85 1.45
C ASP A 141 2.63 2.18 1.15
N LEU A 142 2.60 2.66 -0.10
CA LEU A 142 3.28 3.89 -0.50
C LEU A 142 2.87 5.11 0.33
N GLY A 143 1.65 5.16 0.85
CA GLY A 143 1.22 6.26 1.72
C GLY A 143 1.97 6.37 3.03
N LYS A 144 2.64 5.29 3.50
CA LYS A 144 3.41 5.30 4.75
C LYS A 144 4.57 6.29 4.69
N ILE A 145 5.07 6.63 3.49
CA ILE A 145 6.17 7.60 3.35
C ILE A 145 5.79 8.98 3.89
N CYS A 146 4.50 9.33 3.93
CA CYS A 146 4.05 10.62 4.46
C CYS A 146 3.86 10.60 5.98
N LEU A 147 3.84 9.43 6.61
CA LEU A 147 3.57 9.30 8.04
C LEU A 147 4.80 9.64 8.89
N PRO A 148 4.62 10.10 10.14
CA PRO A 148 5.71 10.30 11.08
C PRO A 148 6.51 9.01 11.30
N ARG A 149 7.84 9.12 11.25
CA ARG A 149 8.76 7.98 11.41
C ARG A 149 8.80 7.47 12.84
N SER A 150 8.67 8.34 13.84
CA SER A 150 8.57 7.91 15.25
C SER A 150 7.33 7.04 15.51
N LEU A 151 6.26 7.27 14.77
CA LEU A 151 5.04 6.46 14.83
C LEU A 151 5.19 5.11 14.10
N LEU A 152 5.83 5.10 12.92
CA LEU A 152 6.08 3.88 12.15
C LEU A 152 7.07 2.94 12.84
N ASN A 153 8.13 3.48 13.46
CA ASN A 153 9.19 2.70 14.11
C ASN A 153 8.90 2.44 15.61
N SER A 154 7.66 2.65 16.05
CA SER A 154 7.31 2.50 17.45
C SER A 154 7.18 1.03 17.82
N ASP A 155 7.90 0.60 18.87
CA ASP A 155 7.76 -0.76 19.42
C ASP A 155 6.40 -1.02 20.11
N GLN A 156 5.57 0.01 20.24
CA GLN A 156 4.28 -0.06 20.94
C GLN A 156 3.17 -0.56 20.03
N THR A 157 2.36 -1.49 20.55
CA THR A 157 1.07 -1.82 19.96
C THR A 157 0.03 -0.76 20.32
N PHE A 158 -0.54 -0.11 19.31
CA PHE A 158 -1.58 0.90 19.50
C PHE A 158 -2.98 0.27 19.55
N ALA A 159 -3.81 0.74 20.47
CA ALA A 159 -5.22 0.35 20.53
C ALA A 159 -5.98 0.85 19.30
N GLU A 160 -7.00 0.11 18.88
CA GLU A 160 -7.70 0.33 17.61
C GLU A 160 -8.43 1.69 17.52
N ASN A 161 -8.79 2.27 18.67
CA ASN A 161 -9.43 3.57 18.79
C ASN A 161 -8.45 4.70 19.17
N SER A 162 -7.14 4.43 19.24
CA SER A 162 -6.15 5.42 19.63
C SER A 162 -5.92 6.49 18.54
N PRO A 163 -5.56 7.73 18.93
CA PRO A 163 -5.10 8.78 18.01
C PRO A 163 -4.00 8.32 17.05
N GLN A 164 -3.05 7.53 17.56
CA GLN A 164 -1.94 6.95 16.81
C GLN A 164 -2.43 6.03 15.69
N LYS A 165 -3.40 5.14 15.98
CA LYS A 165 -3.99 4.27 14.98
C LYS A 165 -4.72 5.07 13.90
N GLN A 166 -5.43 6.14 14.27
CA GLN A 166 -6.11 7.02 13.30
C GLN A 166 -5.11 7.70 12.34
N ILE A 167 -3.93 8.09 12.81
CA ILE A 167 -2.86 8.64 11.98
C ILE A 167 -2.28 7.56 11.07
N LEU A 168 -1.97 6.37 11.60
CA LEU A 168 -1.45 5.24 10.82
C LEU A 168 -2.40 4.85 9.67
N ARG A 169 -3.72 4.84 9.92
CA ARG A 169 -4.73 4.53 8.89
C ARG A 169 -4.69 5.48 7.70
N PHE A 170 -4.22 6.71 7.90
CA PHE A 170 -4.25 7.75 6.87
C PHE A 170 -3.32 7.48 5.67
N HIS A 171 -2.42 6.48 5.76
CA HIS A 171 -1.60 6.07 4.62
C HIS A 171 -2.45 5.63 3.41
N VAL A 172 -3.62 5.00 3.64
CA VAL A 172 -4.50 4.57 2.52
C VAL A 172 -5.11 5.76 1.79
N ALA A 173 -5.19 6.94 2.42
CA ALA A 173 -5.57 8.17 1.73
C ALA A 173 -4.40 8.78 0.95
N CYS A 174 -3.18 8.68 1.49
CA CYS A 174 -1.98 9.29 0.92
C CYS A 174 -1.45 8.56 -0.32
N GLY A 175 -1.43 7.23 -0.32
CA GLY A 175 -0.94 6.43 -1.45
C GLY A 175 -1.63 6.79 -2.79
N PRO A 176 -2.97 6.78 -2.87
CA PRO A 176 -3.72 7.23 -4.04
C PRO A 176 -3.43 8.67 -4.47
N LEU A 177 -3.17 9.59 -3.53
CA LEU A 177 -2.84 10.98 -3.86
C LEU A 177 -1.47 11.10 -4.50
N ILE A 178 -0.48 10.36 -3.99
CA ILE A 178 0.86 10.28 -4.61
C ILE A 178 0.75 9.69 -6.02
N LEU A 179 -0.07 8.64 -6.18
CA LEU A 179 -0.25 7.89 -7.43
C LEU A 179 -1.22 8.52 -8.43
N ASP A 180 -1.97 9.56 -8.04
CA ASP A 180 -2.87 10.29 -8.93
C ASP A 180 -2.05 11.09 -9.94
N LEU A 181 -1.56 10.39 -10.95
CA LEU A 181 -0.64 10.87 -11.96
C LEU A 181 -1.28 10.61 -13.33
N PRO A 182 -1.76 11.66 -14.01
CA PRO A 182 -2.36 11.52 -15.33
C PRO A 182 -1.37 10.81 -16.26
N ASN A 183 -1.76 9.62 -16.69
CA ASN A 183 -1.07 8.80 -17.69
C ASN A 183 0.20 8.06 -17.22
N TYR A 184 0.52 7.90 -15.94
CA TYR A 184 1.91 7.65 -15.52
C TYR A 184 2.52 6.24 -15.52
N ILE A 185 1.77 5.15 -15.61
CA ILE A 185 2.35 3.80 -15.74
C ILE A 185 1.77 3.15 -16.98
N THR A 186 2.33 3.47 -18.14
CA THR A 186 1.90 2.89 -19.42
C THR A 186 2.87 1.81 -19.86
N GLY A 187 2.43 0.55 -19.81
CA GLY A 187 2.98 -0.50 -20.65
C GLY A 187 2.59 -0.31 -22.12
N LYS A 188 3.37 -0.87 -23.05
CA LYS A 188 2.99 -0.99 -24.46
C LYS A 188 1.93 -2.10 -24.60
N GLY A 189 0.70 -1.74 -24.93
CA GLY A 189 -0.40 -2.69 -25.22
C GLY A 189 -1.71 -2.23 -24.58
N GLY A 190 -2.86 -2.47 -25.21
CA GLY A 190 -4.16 -1.86 -24.91
C GLY A 190 -4.74 -1.98 -23.49
N SER A 191 -4.06 -2.62 -22.53
CA SER A 191 -4.38 -2.66 -21.08
C SER A 191 -3.90 -1.41 -20.31
N LYS A 192 -3.68 -0.28 -20.99
CA LYS A 192 -2.92 0.89 -20.47
C LYS A 192 -3.51 1.61 -19.25
N LYS A 193 -4.79 1.40 -18.95
CA LYS A 193 -5.46 1.94 -17.77
C LYS A 193 -5.47 0.96 -16.59
N THR A 194 -5.13 -0.32 -16.77
CA THR A 194 -5.30 -1.33 -15.73
C THR A 194 -4.27 -1.19 -14.62
N ARG A 195 -2.95 -1.19 -14.90
CA ARG A 195 -1.94 -1.25 -13.83
C ARG A 195 -1.94 -0.04 -12.88
N ILE A 196 -2.01 1.20 -13.38
CA ILE A 196 -2.12 2.39 -12.52
C ILE A 196 -3.38 2.30 -11.67
N THR A 197 -4.51 1.95 -12.30
CA THR A 197 -5.79 1.85 -11.59
C THR A 197 -5.71 0.76 -10.51
N LEU A 198 -5.13 -0.40 -10.82
CA LEU A 198 -4.86 -1.46 -9.85
C LEU A 198 -3.98 -0.94 -8.69
N THR A 199 -2.92 -0.18 -9.00
CA THR A 199 -2.00 0.36 -7.98
C THR A 199 -2.71 1.36 -7.07
N ILE A 200 -3.48 2.29 -7.64
CA ILE A 200 -4.29 3.26 -6.89
C ILE A 200 -5.34 2.56 -6.05
N ASP A 201 -6.02 1.55 -6.61
CA ASP A 201 -7.06 0.80 -5.92
C ASP A 201 -6.46 -0.01 -4.75
N ILE A 202 -5.34 -0.70 -4.97
CA ILE A 202 -4.61 -1.43 -3.92
C ILE A 202 -4.18 -0.47 -2.82
N ALA A 203 -3.47 0.62 -3.16
CA ALA A 203 -3.00 1.57 -2.17
C ALA A 203 -4.13 2.24 -1.37
N GLY A 204 -5.29 2.44 -2.00
CA GLY A 204 -6.45 3.09 -1.38
C GLY A 204 -7.35 2.17 -0.57
N PHE A 205 -7.38 0.88 -0.87
CA PHE A 205 -8.44 -0.01 -0.39
C PHE A 205 -7.95 -1.36 0.16
N HIS A 206 -6.65 -1.65 0.24
CA HIS A 206 -6.18 -2.94 0.78
C HIS A 206 -6.56 -3.16 2.27
N HIS A 207 -6.91 -2.11 3.03
CA HIS A 207 -7.50 -2.26 4.37
C HIS A 207 -9.04 -2.16 4.41
N TRP A 208 -9.75 -2.03 3.29
CA TRP A 208 -11.21 -1.99 3.26
C TRP A 208 -11.81 -3.35 3.73
N PRO A 209 -12.92 -3.38 4.49
CA PRO A 209 -13.69 -2.27 5.05
C PRO A 209 -13.23 -1.80 6.44
N GLU A 210 -12.16 -2.35 7.01
CA GLU A 210 -11.71 -2.05 8.37
C GLU A 210 -11.47 -0.55 8.60
N TYR A 211 -10.88 0.13 7.60
CA TYR A 211 -10.62 1.57 7.68
C TYR A 211 -11.78 2.43 7.16
N SER A 212 -12.91 1.80 6.79
CA SER A 212 -14.07 2.50 6.22
C SER A 212 -15.03 3.10 7.23
N SER A 213 -15.01 2.59 8.47
CA SER A 213 -15.89 3.05 9.55
C SER A 213 -15.49 4.42 10.11
N ASP A 214 -14.25 4.84 9.86
CA ASP A 214 -13.75 6.15 10.28
C ASP A 214 -13.97 7.16 9.15
N SER A 215 -15.16 7.75 9.11
CA SER A 215 -15.59 8.72 8.08
C SER A 215 -14.66 9.91 7.88
N GLU A 216 -13.72 10.15 8.80
CA GLU A 216 -12.73 11.24 8.77
C GLU A 216 -11.37 10.84 8.18
N THR A 217 -11.04 9.53 8.12
CA THR A 217 -9.75 9.05 7.56
C THR A 217 -9.79 8.82 6.05
N LEU A 218 -10.99 8.67 5.49
CA LEU A 218 -11.18 8.57 4.04
C LEU A 218 -11.24 9.97 3.44
N CYS A 219 -10.51 10.18 2.34
CA CYS A 219 -10.68 11.37 1.52
C CYS A 219 -12.19 11.55 1.24
N PRO A 220 -12.83 12.69 1.61
CA PRO A 220 -14.30 12.86 1.67
C PRO A 220 -15.09 12.52 0.39
N GLU A 221 -14.40 12.29 -0.73
CA GLU A 221 -14.96 12.17 -2.07
C GLU A 221 -14.97 10.74 -2.63
N LYS A 222 -14.45 9.73 -1.89
CA LYS A 222 -14.25 8.38 -2.45
C LYS A 222 -14.86 7.29 -1.57
N GLN A 223 -16.19 7.26 -1.50
CA GLN A 223 -16.84 5.96 -1.31
C GLN A 223 -16.40 5.03 -2.45
N PRO A 224 -16.06 3.77 -2.15
CA PRO A 224 -15.69 2.87 -3.22
C PRO A 224 -16.87 2.65 -4.19
N PRO A 225 -16.66 2.73 -5.51
CA PRO A 225 -17.67 2.28 -6.44
C PRO A 225 -17.82 0.76 -6.32
N GLN A 226 -19.04 0.29 -6.44
CA GLN A 226 -19.33 -1.14 -6.39
C GLN A 226 -18.50 -1.93 -7.43
N ASN A 227 -18.32 -3.21 -7.12
CA ASN A 227 -18.10 -4.36 -7.99
C ASN A 227 -16.83 -4.50 -8.88
N ARG A 228 -15.95 -3.50 -9.09
CA ARG A 228 -14.67 -3.77 -9.83
C ARG A 228 -13.38 -3.16 -9.29
N ARG A 229 -13.44 -2.08 -8.49
CA ARG A 229 -12.24 -1.46 -7.89
C ARG A 229 -11.69 -2.20 -6.67
N HIS A 230 -12.34 -3.28 -6.24
CA HIS A 230 -11.92 -4.04 -5.06
C HIS A 230 -11.21 -5.35 -5.35
N LEU A 231 -11.29 -5.94 -6.54
CA LEU A 231 -10.71 -7.27 -6.75
C LEU A 231 -9.22 -7.28 -6.35
N ALA A 232 -8.46 -6.32 -6.87
CA ALA A 232 -7.02 -6.25 -6.60
C ALA A 232 -6.72 -5.92 -5.13
N ALA A 233 -7.46 -4.97 -4.54
CA ALA A 233 -7.30 -4.60 -3.13
C ALA A 233 -7.68 -5.76 -2.19
N SER A 234 -8.75 -6.49 -2.47
CA SER A 234 -9.20 -7.66 -1.71
C SER A 234 -8.21 -8.83 -1.84
N ILE A 235 -7.64 -9.05 -3.03
CA ILE A 235 -6.54 -10.01 -3.21
C ILE A 235 -5.36 -9.61 -2.34
N VAL A 236 -4.89 -8.36 -2.45
CA VAL A 236 -3.72 -7.87 -1.72
C VAL A 236 -3.96 -7.94 -0.21
N LYS A 237 -5.15 -7.57 0.27
CA LYS A 237 -5.51 -7.68 1.68
C LYS A 237 -5.31 -9.10 2.24
N ILE A 238 -5.78 -10.12 1.52
CA ILE A 238 -5.65 -11.52 1.96
C ILE A 238 -4.18 -11.89 2.09
N VAL A 239 -3.38 -11.55 1.08
CA VAL A 239 -1.99 -11.98 1.02
C VAL A 239 -1.06 -11.14 1.90
N ASP A 240 -1.40 -9.88 2.15
CA ASP A 240 -0.72 -9.00 3.10
C ASP A 240 -0.93 -9.51 4.53
N VAL A 241 -2.17 -9.85 4.91
CA VAL A 241 -2.46 -10.47 6.22
C VAL A 241 -1.75 -11.82 6.37
N LEU A 242 -1.76 -12.65 5.32
CA LEU A 242 -1.03 -13.92 5.32
C LEU A 242 0.45 -13.70 5.61
N ASP A 243 1.11 -12.80 4.86
CA ASP A 243 2.54 -12.54 5.02
C ASP A 243 2.85 -11.90 6.37
N ALA A 244 2.06 -10.92 6.80
CA ALA A 244 2.25 -10.22 8.06
C ALA A 244 2.20 -11.15 9.28
N ARG A 245 1.34 -12.17 9.23
CA ARG A 245 1.18 -13.13 10.33
C ARG A 245 2.15 -14.30 10.27
N THR A 246 2.57 -14.69 9.07
CA THR A 246 3.47 -15.85 8.85
C THR A 246 4.93 -15.46 8.67
N SER A 247 5.28 -14.18 8.77
CA SER A 247 6.66 -13.70 8.74
C SER A 247 7.06 -13.17 10.10
N ASN A 248 8.32 -13.37 10.48
CA ASN A 248 8.86 -12.80 11.71
C ASN A 248 9.08 -11.29 11.52
N ARG A 249 8.46 -10.46 12.35
CA ARG A 249 8.63 -8.98 12.36
C ARG A 249 9.09 -8.52 13.74
N HIS A 250 9.65 -7.31 13.85
CA HIS A 250 10.17 -6.80 15.12
C HIS A 250 9.14 -6.87 16.28
N HIS A 251 7.85 -6.77 15.98
CA HIS A 251 6.77 -6.80 16.98
C HIS A 251 5.82 -8.00 16.85
N HIS A 252 6.11 -8.95 15.96
CA HIS A 252 5.23 -10.10 15.71
C HIS A 252 6.04 -11.39 15.59
N ARG A 253 5.71 -12.37 16.43
CA ARG A 253 6.25 -13.72 16.29
C ARG A 253 5.49 -14.44 15.21
N GLU A 254 6.22 -14.99 14.25
CA GLU A 254 5.68 -15.82 13.18
C GLU A 254 4.69 -16.86 13.72
N GLU A 255 3.47 -16.82 13.18
CA GLU A 255 2.45 -17.82 13.41
C GLU A 255 2.55 -18.94 12.38
N ALA A 256 2.12 -20.14 12.74
CA ALA A 256 2.16 -21.27 11.83
C ALA A 256 1.29 -21.01 10.59
N PHE A 257 1.87 -21.20 9.40
CA PHE A 257 1.19 -20.99 8.12
C PHE A 257 -0.19 -21.67 8.05
N ASP A 258 -0.25 -22.94 8.48
CA ASP A 258 -1.51 -23.71 8.44
C ASP A 258 -2.59 -23.07 9.35
N GLN A 259 -2.22 -22.55 10.52
CA GLN A 259 -3.14 -21.86 11.42
C GLN A 259 -3.65 -20.55 10.81
N VAL A 260 -2.75 -19.71 10.29
CA VAL A 260 -3.12 -18.41 9.69
C VAL A 260 -4.04 -18.60 8.49
N THR A 261 -3.73 -19.57 7.63
CA THR A 261 -4.58 -19.86 6.47
C THR A 261 -5.96 -20.38 6.87
N ASP A 262 -6.07 -21.22 7.89
CA ASP A 262 -7.35 -21.71 8.38
C ASP A 262 -8.20 -20.55 8.93
N GLU A 263 -7.60 -19.61 9.66
CA GLU A 263 -8.29 -18.42 10.16
C GLU A 263 -8.75 -17.47 9.04
N ILE A 264 -7.90 -17.24 8.02
CA ILE A 264 -8.27 -16.47 6.82
C ILE A 264 -9.46 -17.13 6.11
N ILE A 265 -9.41 -18.47 5.94
CA ILE A 265 -10.47 -19.23 5.25
C ILE A 265 -11.79 -19.21 6.02
N GLN A 266 -11.73 -19.28 7.34
CA GLN A 266 -12.92 -19.19 8.19
C GLN A 266 -13.58 -17.80 8.11
N ASN A 267 -12.83 -16.75 7.78
CA ASN A 267 -13.32 -15.37 7.60
C ASN A 267 -14.15 -14.88 8.79
N ASN A 268 -13.81 -15.30 10.02
CA ASN A 268 -14.59 -15.07 11.24
C ASN A 268 -14.52 -13.62 11.78
N SER A 269 -14.27 -12.64 10.92
CA SER A 269 -14.15 -11.24 11.33
C SER A 269 -15.52 -10.54 11.39
N PRO A 270 -15.75 -9.65 12.37
CA PRO A 270 -16.99 -8.86 12.47
C PRO A 270 -17.32 -8.04 11.22
N TYR A 271 -16.33 -7.75 10.35
CA TYR A 271 -16.50 -6.92 9.17
C TYR A 271 -16.57 -7.68 7.84
N GLN A 272 -16.63 -9.02 7.84
CA GLN A 272 -16.42 -9.84 6.63
C GLN A 272 -15.22 -9.31 5.84
N LEU A 273 -14.04 -9.32 6.48
CA LEU A 273 -12.85 -8.61 6.01
C LEU A 273 -12.42 -9.02 4.60
N PHE A 274 -12.76 -10.23 4.18
CA PHE A 274 -12.32 -10.79 2.93
C PHE A 274 -13.50 -11.18 2.04
N ASP A 275 -13.31 -11.00 0.73
CA ASP A 275 -14.26 -11.42 -0.29
C ASP A 275 -14.37 -12.95 -0.34
N THR A 276 -15.58 -13.46 -0.19
CA THR A 276 -15.86 -14.90 -0.10
C THR A 276 -15.43 -15.67 -1.35
N GLU A 277 -15.55 -15.13 -2.56
CA GLU A 277 -15.15 -15.83 -3.79
C GLU A 277 -13.63 -15.89 -3.93
N ILE A 278 -12.94 -14.83 -3.50
CA ILE A 278 -11.48 -14.82 -3.46
C ILE A 278 -10.97 -15.79 -2.39
N ILE A 279 -11.62 -15.87 -1.22
CA ILE A 279 -11.29 -16.87 -0.19
C ILE A 279 -11.48 -18.29 -0.72
N LYS A 280 -12.58 -18.59 -1.42
CA LYS A 280 -12.80 -19.92 -2.01
C LYS A 280 -11.67 -20.29 -2.97
N THR A 281 -11.24 -19.33 -3.81
CA THR A 281 -10.09 -19.50 -4.71
C THR A 281 -8.82 -19.78 -3.89
N PHE A 282 -8.54 -18.98 -2.86
CA PHE A 282 -7.39 -19.15 -1.98
C PHE A 282 -7.38 -20.53 -1.29
N ALA A 283 -8.50 -20.92 -0.69
CA ALA A 283 -8.68 -22.19 0.02
C ALA A 283 -8.43 -23.40 -0.90
N LYS A 284 -9.00 -23.37 -2.11
CA LYS A 284 -8.83 -24.43 -3.12
C LYS A 284 -7.37 -24.62 -3.55
N HIS A 285 -6.58 -23.54 -3.53
CA HIS A 285 -5.17 -23.54 -3.95
C HIS A 285 -4.18 -23.36 -2.80
N ARG A 286 -4.60 -23.55 -1.54
CA ARG A 286 -3.78 -23.36 -0.32
C ARG A 286 -2.38 -23.98 -0.42
N GLU A 287 -2.28 -25.18 -0.99
CA GLU A 287 -1.00 -25.88 -1.16
C GLU A 287 -0.01 -25.13 -2.09
N LYS A 288 -0.49 -24.39 -3.09
CA LYS A 288 0.38 -23.54 -3.93
C LYS A 288 0.98 -22.39 -3.14
N PHE A 289 0.21 -21.78 -2.22
CA PHE A 289 0.71 -20.75 -1.31
C PHE A 289 1.70 -21.33 -0.30
N LYS A 290 1.41 -22.50 0.26
CA LYS A 290 2.34 -23.22 1.14
C LYS A 290 3.68 -23.48 0.48
N ASN A 291 3.68 -23.89 -0.79
CA ASN A 291 4.90 -24.07 -1.57
C ASN A 291 5.68 -22.77 -1.79
N LEU A 292 5.00 -21.64 -2.02
CA LEU A 292 5.66 -20.34 -2.11
C LEU A 292 6.24 -19.89 -0.77
N TYR A 293 5.49 -20.04 0.31
CA TYR A 293 5.91 -19.75 1.68
C TYR A 293 7.17 -20.56 2.06
N LEU A 294 7.16 -21.87 1.84
CA LEU A 294 8.32 -22.72 2.13
C LEU A 294 9.55 -22.29 1.32
N LYS A 295 9.39 -21.92 0.06
CA LYS A 295 10.51 -21.45 -0.78
C LYS A 295 11.09 -20.13 -0.29
N SER A 296 10.25 -19.18 0.13
CA SER A 296 10.70 -17.86 0.61
C SER A 296 11.33 -17.91 2.00
N HIS A 297 10.97 -18.89 2.83
CA HIS A 297 11.49 -19.02 4.21
C HIS A 297 12.64 -20.03 4.35
N SER A 298 12.82 -20.94 3.39
CA SER A 298 13.96 -21.88 3.37
C SER A 298 15.28 -21.22 2.98
N THR A 299 15.27 -19.98 2.46
CA THR A 299 16.49 -19.26 2.05
C THR A 299 17.18 -18.57 3.23
N THR A 300 16.50 -18.42 4.38
CA THR A 300 16.99 -17.68 5.55
C THR A 300 17.76 -18.56 6.56
N THR A 301 17.72 -19.89 6.42
CA THR A 301 18.36 -20.84 7.36
C THR A 301 19.77 -21.29 6.95
N LEU A 302 20.35 -20.69 5.91
CA LEU A 302 21.71 -20.93 5.44
C LEU A 302 22.54 -19.64 5.46
N SER A 303 22.80 -19.09 6.64
CA SER A 303 23.87 -18.10 6.87
C SER A 303 24.48 -18.28 8.25
#